data_AF-A0A9D5KDG6-F1
#
_entry.id   AF-A0A9D5KDG6-F1
#
_cell.length_a   1.000
_cell.length_b   1.000
_cell.length_c   1.000
_cell.angle_alpha   90.00
_cell.angle_beta   90.00
_cell.angle_gamma   90.00
#
_symmetry.space_group_name_H-M   'P 1'
#
loop_
_entity.id
_entity.type
_entity.pdbx_description
1 polymer ?
#
loop_
_entity_poly.entity_id
_entity_poly.type
_entity_poly.pdbx_seq_one_letter_code
_entity_poly.pdbx_strand_id
1 'polypeptide(L)'
;MPKDEQLPGLDEPDTPYRRKCRMTWAALIKCVFEVDPLKCPKCGGTMKIVSFIDQSDVIQKILKHCHLWKEHSARAPPALPPPNSPAERTYDMEFFNNLAG
;
A
#
# COMPACT_ATOMS: atom_id res chain seq x y z
N MET A 1 15.31 -24.99 22.61
CA MET A 1 14.53 -23.98 21.87
C MET A 1 13.12 -24.04 22.44
N PRO A 2 12.72 -23.14 23.35
CA PRO A 2 11.37 -23.15 23.88
C PRO A 2 10.42 -22.83 22.72
N LYS A 3 9.59 -23.80 22.34
CA LYS A 3 8.36 -23.55 21.61
C LYS A 3 7.45 -22.94 22.67
N ASP A 4 7.15 -21.64 22.55
CA ASP A 4 6.02 -20.92 23.16
C ASP A 4 6.35 -19.40 23.18
N GLU A 5 6.93 -18.87 22.10
CA GLU A 5 6.95 -17.41 21.90
C GLU A 5 5.74 -17.07 21.04
N GLN A 6 4.61 -16.92 21.72
CA GLN A 6 3.34 -16.48 21.15
C GLN A 6 3.57 -15.16 20.39
N LEU A 7 3.42 -15.19 19.06
CA LEU A 7 3.36 -13.98 18.25
C LEU A 7 2.16 -13.14 18.69
N PRO A 8 2.36 -11.90 19.20
CA PRO A 8 1.26 -11.07 19.67
C PRO A 8 0.37 -10.67 18.50
N GLY A 9 -0.89 -11.14 18.50
CA GLY A 9 -1.90 -10.65 17.54
C GLY A 9 -3.01 -11.63 17.13
N LEU A 10 -2.87 -12.92 17.45
CA LEU A 10 -3.82 -13.96 17.00
C LEU A 10 -5.12 -14.05 17.82
N ASP A 11 -5.16 -13.50 19.04
CA ASP A 11 -6.28 -13.69 19.98
C ASP A 11 -7.14 -12.42 20.18
N GLU A 12 -6.86 -11.35 19.44
CA GLU A 12 -7.61 -10.08 19.50
C GLU A 12 -8.96 -10.20 18.77
N PRO A 13 -10.09 -9.77 19.39
CA PRO A 13 -11.44 -9.98 18.88
C PRO A 13 -11.63 -9.47 17.44
N ASP A 14 -12.45 -10.17 16.64
CA ASP A 14 -12.76 -9.79 15.26
C ASP A 14 -13.71 -8.57 15.19
N THR A 15 -13.13 -7.41 15.51
CA THR A 15 -13.82 -6.13 15.48
C THR A 15 -14.17 -5.73 14.04
N PRO A 16 -15.22 -4.92 13.83
CA PRO A 16 -15.53 -4.33 12.52
C PRO A 16 -14.33 -3.60 11.91
N TYR A 17 -13.50 -2.98 12.75
CA TYR A 17 -12.23 -2.37 12.36
C TYR A 17 -11.24 -3.40 11.78
N ARG A 18 -11.01 -4.54 12.46
CA ARG A 18 -10.11 -5.59 11.94
C ARG A 18 -10.60 -6.15 10.61
N ARG A 19 -11.90 -6.31 10.40
CA ARG A 19 -12.45 -6.73 9.10
C ARG A 19 -12.17 -5.71 8.00
N LYS A 20 -12.27 -4.41 8.30
CA LYS A 20 -11.92 -3.32 7.36
C LYS A 20 -10.41 -3.26 7.09
N CYS A 21 -9.55 -3.57 8.06
CA CYS A 21 -8.10 -3.60 7.85
C CYS A 21 -7.61 -4.78 6.98
N ARG A 22 -8.44 -5.80 6.72
CA ARG A 22 -8.10 -6.96 5.86
C ARG A 22 -8.23 -6.67 4.36
N MET A 23 -8.23 -5.40 3.96
CA MET A 23 -8.25 -5.03 2.55
C MET A 23 -7.07 -5.67 1.81
N THR A 24 -7.34 -6.20 0.62
CA THR A 24 -6.29 -6.74 -0.23
C THR A 24 -5.38 -5.61 -0.71
N TRP A 25 -4.12 -5.94 -1.04
CA TRP A 25 -3.19 -4.98 -1.63
C TRP A 25 -3.81 -4.23 -2.83
N ALA A 26 -4.54 -4.93 -3.69
CA ALA A 26 -5.20 -4.33 -4.85
C ALA A 26 -6.32 -3.35 -4.45
N ALA A 27 -7.10 -3.66 -3.40
CA ALA A 27 -8.13 -2.77 -2.89
C ALA A 27 -7.54 -1.48 -2.32
N LEU A 28 -6.40 -1.57 -1.60
CA LEU A 28 -5.70 -0.39 -1.08
C LEU A 28 -5.18 0.51 -2.20
N ILE A 29 -4.56 -0.07 -3.24
CA ILE A 29 -4.10 0.70 -4.41
C ILE A 29 -5.28 1.42 -5.08
N LYS A 30 -6.41 0.73 -5.28
CA LYS A 30 -7.62 1.33 -5.85
C LYS A 30 -8.15 2.48 -5.01
N CYS A 31 -8.12 2.35 -3.69
CA CYS A 31 -8.60 3.38 -2.78
C CYS A 31 -7.70 4.64 -2.75
N VAL A 32 -6.38 4.46 -2.76
CA VAL A 32 -5.43 5.60 -2.64
C VAL A 32 -5.17 6.28 -3.97
N PHE A 33 -5.09 5.50 -5.05
CA PHE A 33 -4.73 5.99 -6.39
C PHE A 33 -5.92 6.07 -7.34
N GLU A 34 -7.12 5.69 -6.90
CA GLU A 34 -8.34 5.63 -7.73
C GLU A 34 -8.19 4.76 -9.00
N VAL A 35 -7.22 3.85 -9.01
CA VAL A 35 -6.88 2.97 -10.15
C VAL A 35 -6.99 1.51 -9.75
N ASP A 36 -7.70 0.70 -10.53
CA ASP A 36 -7.76 -0.76 -10.34
C ASP A 36 -6.49 -1.42 -10.94
N PRO A 37 -5.54 -1.90 -10.12
CA PRO A 37 -4.30 -2.48 -10.62
C PRO A 37 -4.49 -3.84 -11.30
N LEU A 38 -5.67 -4.47 -11.15
CA LEU A 38 -5.98 -5.76 -11.77
C LEU A 38 -6.85 -5.60 -13.02
N LYS A 39 -7.09 -4.39 -13.51
CA LYS A 39 -7.77 -4.15 -14.79
C LYS A 39 -6.75 -3.92 -15.89
N CYS A 40 -6.81 -4.71 -16.96
CA CYS A 40 -5.94 -4.52 -18.11
C CYS A 40 -6.25 -3.19 -18.82
N PRO A 41 -5.27 -2.29 -19.00
CA PRO A 41 -5.50 -1.00 -19.64
C PRO A 41 -5.77 -1.12 -21.16
N LYS A 42 -5.42 -2.25 -21.77
CA LYS A 42 -5.60 -2.48 -23.23
C LYS A 42 -6.97 -3.07 -23.57
N CYS A 43 -7.43 -4.08 -22.82
CA CYS A 43 -8.64 -4.82 -23.13
C CYS A 43 -9.71 -4.80 -22.01
N GLY A 44 -9.41 -4.23 -20.85
CA GLY A 44 -10.34 -4.16 -19.71
C GLY A 44 -10.54 -5.46 -18.94
N GLY A 45 -9.92 -6.57 -19.36
CA GLY A 45 -10.00 -7.86 -18.67
C GLY A 45 -9.27 -7.89 -17.33
N THR A 46 -9.59 -8.90 -16.51
CA THR A 46 -9.00 -9.08 -15.18
C THR A 46 -7.60 -9.71 -15.28
N MET A 47 -6.61 -9.02 -14.71
CA MET A 47 -5.23 -9.49 -14.57
C MET A 47 -5.06 -10.30 -13.28
N LYS A 48 -3.99 -11.08 -13.18
CA LYS A 48 -3.65 -11.88 -12.01
C LYS A 48 -2.23 -11.57 -11.54
N ILE A 49 -2.02 -11.62 -10.23
CA ILE A 49 -0.68 -11.54 -9.64
C ILE A 49 0.04 -12.86 -9.93
N VAL A 50 1.22 -12.77 -10.54
CA VAL A 50 2.02 -13.95 -10.93
C VAL A 50 3.14 -14.20 -9.92
N SER A 51 3.77 -13.15 -9.41
CA SER A 51 4.84 -13.23 -8.41
C SER A 51 5.00 -11.92 -7.64
N PHE A 52 5.68 -12.00 -6.49
CA PHE A 52 6.24 -10.84 -5.79
C PHE A 52 7.75 -10.82 -6.03
N ILE A 53 8.30 -9.66 -6.37
CA ILE A 53 9.72 -9.47 -6.70
C ILE A 53 10.24 -8.39 -5.76
N ASP A 54 11.27 -8.70 -4.97
CA ASP A 54 11.89 -7.79 -4.00
C ASP A 54 13.36 -7.46 -4.33
N GLN A 55 13.97 -8.16 -5.28
CA GLN A 55 15.37 -7.94 -5.65
C GLN A 55 15.52 -6.68 -6.52
N SER A 56 16.29 -5.71 -6.04
CA SER A 56 16.43 -4.39 -6.66
C SER A 56 16.98 -4.45 -8.10
N ASP A 57 17.95 -5.31 -8.35
CA ASP A 57 18.58 -5.53 -9.66
C ASP A 57 17.59 -6.14 -10.68
N VAL A 58 16.78 -7.10 -10.24
CA VAL A 58 15.72 -7.72 -11.06
C VAL A 58 14.64 -6.70 -11.40
N ILE A 59 14.18 -5.93 -10.40
CA ILE A 59 13.20 -4.85 -10.60
C ILE A 59 13.74 -3.84 -11.62
N GLN A 60 14.99 -3.39 -11.46
CA GLN A 60 15.62 -2.46 -12.39
C GLN A 60 15.69 -3.02 -13.81
N LYS A 61 16.09 -4.27 -13.98
CA LYS A 61 16.19 -4.93 -15.29
C LYS A 61 14.84 -4.99 -15.99
N ILE A 62 13.77 -5.38 -15.28
CA ILE A 62 12.40 -5.43 -15.82
C ILE A 62 11.93 -4.03 -16.23
N LEU A 63 12.08 -3.04 -15.35
CA LEU A 63 11.63 -1.68 -15.63
C LEU A 63 12.40 -1.03 -16.80
N LYS A 64 13.70 -1.30 -16.95
CA LYS A 64 14.48 -0.87 -18.10
C LYS A 64 13.98 -1.50 -19.40
N HIS A 65 13.71 -2.81 -19.39
CA HIS A 65 13.16 -3.51 -20.55
C HIS A 65 11.78 -2.96 -20.98
N CYS A 66 10.94 -2.57 -20.01
CA CYS A 66 9.64 -1.96 -20.27
C CYS A 66 9.70 -0.45 -20.60
N HIS A 67 10.88 0.17 -20.63
CA HIS A 67 11.06 1.62 -20.76
C HIS A 67 10.36 2.45 -19.67
N LEU A 68 10.22 1.89 -18.46
CA LEU A 68 9.60 2.52 -17.29
C LEU A 68 10.61 2.95 -16.22
N TRP A 69 11.88 2.60 -16.38
CA TRP A 69 12.92 3.00 -15.44
C TRP A 69 13.13 4.52 -15.46
N LYS A 70 13.03 5.15 -14.29
CA LYS A 70 13.36 6.56 -14.08
C LYS A 70 14.55 6.62 -13.14
N GLU A 71 15.57 7.40 -13.50
CA GLU A 71 16.67 7.72 -12.59
C GLU A 71 16.05 8.30 -11.31
N HIS A 72 16.35 7.72 -10.16
CA HIS A 72 15.75 8.16 -8.92
C HIS A 72 16.36 9.51 -8.53
N SER A 73 15.66 10.62 -8.80
CA SER A 73 16.02 11.89 -8.19
C SER A 73 15.69 11.84 -6.70
N ALA A 74 16.54 12.42 -5.87
CA ALA A 74 16.20 12.59 -4.46
C ALA A 74 14.88 13.35 -4.37
N ARG A 75 13.89 12.77 -3.68
CA ARG A 75 12.64 13.48 -3.41
C ARG A 75 13.00 14.72 -2.59
N ALA A 76 12.47 15.87 -2.98
CA ALA A 76 12.65 17.08 -2.20
C ALA A 76 12.17 16.84 -0.76
N PRO A 77 12.82 17.45 0.26
CA PRO A 77 12.31 17.39 1.62
C PRO A 77 10.87 17.91 1.66
N PRO A 78 10.04 17.40 2.58
CA PRO A 78 8.69 17.94 2.76
C PRO A 78 8.74 19.46 2.92
N ALA A 79 7.75 20.16 2.35
CA ALA A 79 7.60 21.58 2.61
C ALA A 79 7.47 21.82 4.12
N LEU A 80 8.05 22.93 4.60
CA LEU A 80 7.87 23.33 5.99
C LEU A 80 6.38 23.51 6.27
N PRO A 81 5.87 22.98 7.40
CA PRO A 81 4.48 23.20 7.78
C PRO A 81 4.21 24.70 7.93
N PRO A 82 3.00 25.19 7.58
CA PRO A 82 2.64 26.58 7.84
C PRO A 82 2.79 26.91 9.34
N PRO A 83 3.07 28.17 9.71
CA PRO A 83 3.45 28.57 11.08
C PRO A 83 2.42 28.22 12.16
N ASN A 84 1.17 27.92 11.79
CA ASN A 84 0.08 27.58 12.70
C ASN A 84 -0.38 26.11 12.58
N SER A 85 0.49 25.23 12.08
CA SER A 85 0.15 23.81 11.97
C SER A 85 0.11 23.16 13.36
N PRO A 86 -0.88 22.31 13.65
CA PRO A 86 -0.86 21.51 14.87
C PRO A 86 0.39 20.62 14.89
N ALA A 87 1.04 20.53 16.05
CA ALA A 87 2.29 19.78 16.25
C ALA A 87 2.13 18.27 16.06
N GLU A 88 0.89 17.77 16.13
CA GLU A 88 0.57 16.34 16.11
C GLU A 88 -0.28 16.00 14.88
N ARG A 89 0.24 15.08 14.05
CA ARG A 89 -0.51 14.53 12.92
C ARG A 89 -1.50 13.50 13.48
N THR A 90 -2.75 13.89 13.68
CA THR A 90 -3.82 12.94 13.93
C THR A 90 -4.17 12.28 12.60
N TYR A 91 -3.89 10.99 12.46
CA TYR A 91 -4.38 10.22 11.33
C TYR A 91 -5.89 10.03 11.53
N ASP A 92 -6.70 10.57 10.62
CA ASP A 92 -8.13 10.32 10.62
C ASP A 92 -8.40 8.87 10.14
N MET A 93 -8.56 7.98 11.11
CA MET A 93 -8.87 6.58 10.84
C MET A 93 -10.32 6.39 10.36
N GLU A 94 -11.21 7.40 10.53
CA GLU A 94 -12.58 7.37 10.00
C GLU A 94 -12.61 7.49 8.48
N PHE A 95 -11.61 8.14 7.87
CA PHE A 95 -11.44 8.19 6.42
C PHE A 95 -11.43 6.78 5.79
N PHE A 96 -10.63 5.87 6.35
CA PHE A 96 -10.59 4.48 5.88
C PHE A 96 -11.87 3.71 6.22
N ASN A 97 -12.56 4.09 7.30
CA ASN A 97 -13.83 3.46 7.68
C ASN A 97 -14.97 3.75 6.69
N ASN A 98 -14.96 4.91 6.04
CA ASN A 98 -16.00 5.41 5.15
C ASN A 98 -15.75 5.07 3.66
N LEU A 99 -14.53 4.65 3.31
CA LEU A 99 -14.15 4.31 1.93
C LEU A 99 -14.69 2.94 1.46
N ALA A 100 -15.25 2.15 2.38
CA ALA A 100 -15.79 0.81 2.15
C ALA A 100 -17.34 0.76 2.10
N GLY A 101 -17.98 1.92 1.96
CA GLY A 101 -19.44 2.07 1.79
C GLY A 101 -19.87 1.97 0.33
#